data_AF-A0A2V5M9P4-F1
#
_entry.id   AF-A0A2V5M9P4-F1
#
_cell.length_a   1.000
_cell.length_b   1.000
_cell.length_c   1.000
_cell.angle_alpha   90.00
_cell.angle_beta   90.00
_cell.angle_gamma   90.00
#
_symmetry.space_group_name_H-M   'P 1'
#
loop_
_entity.id
_entity.type
_entity.pdbx_description
1 polymer ?
#
loop_
_entity_poly.entity_id
_entity_poly.type
_entity_poly.pdbx_seq_one_letter_code
_entity_poly.pdbx_strand_id
1 'polypeptide(L)'
;IADLKMRLDVQVRDLRNEQWQKMEPATFELTGQTAQNRLTASGKLQQPRIQPLEITASMPFDVPKIVQARGFPDDTPITAKARLPRSSVNFVRQLVPDLQQLDGDLGLDVDVSGTFGHPVLSGAGDMTVNVARFTNATLPALRGFNVRCTFRDNALTLDRFAGDLAGGPFNMSGRVTFAKLTEPILDLQMRAQSVLVARNDTLTARADGDVRITGPLAAATVSGNVALTNTRFLKNIDLIPIGLPGRPAPQPPAERPEFFSLPSPPFRDWKFDVTIKTKDPVLIRGNLATGEATTDLKLIGTGLQPGLQGVVQMQNVEATLPFSRLNVSRGSLNFNPSDSTNPTIDLQGTSVIRDYTVRVYVYGTLLSPQAIFTSEPPLVNRLCRRRKSFR
;
A
#
# COMPACT_ATOMS: atom_id res chain seq x y z
N ILE A 1 46.90 31.74 -24.30
CA ILE A 1 45.86 30.73 -23.95
C ILE A 1 44.73 31.35 -23.11
N ALA A 2 44.85 32.60 -22.63
CA ALA A 2 43.98 33.19 -21.60
C ALA A 2 42.53 33.57 -22.00
N ASP A 3 42.05 33.28 -23.22
CA ASP A 3 40.64 33.49 -23.59
C ASP A 3 40.23 32.46 -24.66
N LEU A 4 40.21 31.18 -24.25
CA LEU A 4 39.87 30.07 -25.13
C LEU A 4 38.35 30.08 -25.37
N LYS A 5 37.93 30.44 -26.59
CA LYS A 5 36.54 30.33 -27.05
C LYS A 5 36.36 29.00 -27.77
N MET A 6 35.71 28.04 -27.12
CA MET A 6 35.32 26.77 -27.68
C MET A 6 33.81 26.67 -27.66
N ARG A 7 33.25 26.15 -28.74
CA ARG A 7 31.85 25.72 -28.81
C ARG A 7 31.84 24.24 -29.15
N LEU A 8 31.07 23.48 -28.38
CA LEU A 8 30.88 22.05 -28.56
C LEU A 8 29.38 21.81 -28.66
N ASP A 9 28.92 21.24 -29.76
CA ASP A 9 27.54 20.77 -29.92
C ASP A 9 27.59 19.24 -30.04
N VAL A 10 26.95 18.54 -29.10
CA VAL A 10 26.86 17.08 -29.06
C VAL A 10 25.39 16.70 -29.15
N GLN A 11 25.06 15.85 -30.11
CA GLN A 11 23.73 15.24 -30.22
C GLN A 11 23.89 13.73 -30.12
N VAL A 12 23.25 13.14 -29.11
CA VAL A 12 23.19 11.70 -28.91
C VAL A 12 21.76 11.25 -29.10
N ARG A 13 21.55 10.34 -30.05
CA ARG A 13 20.24 9.76 -30.36
C ARG A 13 20.17 8.32 -29.87
N ASP A 14 18.95 7.83 -29.69
CA ASP A 14 18.67 6.46 -29.26
C ASP A 14 19.35 6.06 -27.94
N LEU A 15 19.41 6.99 -26.98
CA LEU A 15 19.90 6.68 -25.65
C LEU A 15 18.95 5.67 -24.98
N ARG A 16 19.48 4.50 -24.68
CA ARG A 16 18.81 3.43 -23.95
C ARG A 16 19.47 3.24 -22.59
N ASN A 17 18.67 3.08 -21.55
CA ASN A 17 19.17 2.80 -20.21
C ASN A 17 19.07 1.29 -19.93
N GLU A 18 20.18 0.65 -19.58
CA GLU A 18 20.23 -0.77 -19.24
C GLU A 18 19.38 -1.12 -18.00
N GLN A 19 19.23 -0.19 -17.06
CA GLN A 19 18.41 -0.37 -15.86
C GLN A 19 16.90 -0.22 -16.16
N TRP A 20 16.53 0.52 -17.21
CA TRP A 20 15.13 0.81 -17.57
C TRP A 20 14.84 0.43 -19.02
N GLN A 21 15.05 -0.84 -19.37
CA GLN A 21 14.91 -1.36 -20.75
C GLN A 21 13.52 -1.18 -21.37
N LYS A 22 12.49 -0.90 -20.56
CA LYS A 22 11.11 -0.66 -21.01
C LYS A 22 10.83 0.78 -21.46
N MET A 23 11.76 1.70 -21.21
CA MET A 23 11.62 3.10 -21.59
C MET A 23 11.93 3.29 -23.08
N GLU A 24 11.19 4.20 -23.72
CA GLU A 24 11.48 4.60 -25.10
C GLU A 24 12.83 5.33 -25.20
N PRO A 25 13.55 5.19 -26.33
CA PRO A 25 14.85 5.83 -26.51
C PRO A 25 14.75 7.36 -26.37
N ALA A 26 15.76 7.96 -25.75
CA ALA A 26 15.83 9.40 -25.57
C ALA A 26 16.81 10.05 -26.56
N THR A 27 16.52 11.30 -26.93
CA THR A 27 17.48 12.16 -27.64
C THR A 27 18.02 13.17 -26.66
N PHE A 28 19.35 13.24 -26.53
CA PHE A 28 20.03 14.23 -25.70
C PHE A 28 20.83 15.17 -26.59
N GLU A 29 20.54 16.45 -26.48
CA GLU A 29 21.28 17.53 -27.13
C GLU A 29 22.01 18.30 -26.05
N LEU A 30 23.32 18.49 -26.20
CA LEU A 30 24.16 19.26 -25.29
C LEU A 30 24.95 20.28 -26.10
N THR A 31 24.84 21.54 -25.72
CA THR A 31 25.65 22.63 -26.26
C THR A 31 26.50 23.22 -25.14
N GLY A 32 27.82 23.20 -25.31
CA GLY A 32 28.80 23.74 -24.37
C GLY A 32 29.56 24.89 -25.01
N GLN A 33 29.79 25.96 -24.25
CA GLN A 33 30.49 27.15 -24.71
C GLN A 33 31.43 27.64 -23.63
N THR A 34 32.66 27.98 -24.00
CA THR A 34 33.61 28.65 -23.10
C THR A 34 33.76 30.12 -23.49
N ALA A 35 33.58 31.02 -22.53
CA ALA A 35 33.84 32.44 -22.70
C ALA A 35 34.27 33.04 -21.35
N GLN A 36 35.28 33.92 -21.34
CA GLN A 36 35.71 34.64 -20.13
C GLN A 36 36.03 33.69 -18.95
N ASN A 37 36.82 32.64 -19.19
CA ASN A 37 37.18 31.61 -18.19
C ASN A 37 35.98 30.92 -17.52
N ARG A 38 34.84 30.83 -18.21
CA ARG A 38 33.64 30.15 -17.71
C ARG A 38 33.10 29.23 -18.78
N LEU A 39 32.81 27.99 -18.39
CA LEU A 39 32.08 27.04 -19.22
C LEU A 39 30.60 27.17 -18.88
N THR A 40 29.78 27.35 -19.91
CA THR A 40 28.32 27.24 -19.84
C THR A 40 27.88 26.09 -20.71
N ALA A 41 27.07 25.20 -20.17
CA ALA A 41 26.47 24.09 -20.90
C ALA A 41 24.94 24.18 -20.80
N SER A 42 24.25 23.95 -21.92
CA SER A 42 22.81 23.75 -21.95
C SER A 42 22.51 22.42 -22.63
N GLY A 43 21.75 21.59 -21.93
CA GLY A 43 21.30 20.28 -22.36
C GLY A 43 19.78 20.25 -22.51
N LYS A 44 19.29 19.51 -23.49
CA LYS A 44 17.87 19.17 -23.64
C LYS A 44 17.76 17.67 -23.81
N LEU A 45 17.06 17.02 -22.90
CA LEU A 45 16.73 15.60 -22.99
C LEU A 45 15.27 15.48 -23.45
N GLN A 46 15.06 14.98 -24.66
CA GLN A 46 13.75 14.79 -25.26
C GLN A 46 13.38 13.32 -25.29
N GLN A 47 12.15 13.02 -24.89
CA GLN A 47 11.53 11.71 -24.99
C GLN A 47 10.12 11.84 -25.57
N PRO A 48 9.57 10.81 -26.24
CA PRO A 48 8.29 10.94 -26.95
C PRO A 48 7.08 11.27 -26.07
N ARG A 49 7.13 10.93 -24.77
CA ARG A 49 5.97 10.98 -23.85
C ARG A 49 6.07 12.04 -22.74
N ILE A 50 7.18 12.76 -22.65
CA ILE A 50 7.39 13.82 -21.66
C ILE A 50 7.90 15.08 -22.36
N GLN A 51 7.66 16.25 -21.75
CA GLN A 51 8.26 17.49 -22.26
C GLN A 51 9.77 17.40 -22.11
N PRO A 52 10.53 18.13 -22.96
CA PRO A 52 11.99 18.14 -22.86
C PRO A 52 12.45 18.58 -21.47
N LEU A 53 13.30 17.76 -20.84
CA LEU A 53 13.99 18.14 -19.62
C LEU A 53 15.13 19.09 -20.01
N GLU A 54 15.05 20.32 -19.51
CA GLU A 54 16.05 21.35 -19.76
C GLU A 54 17.09 21.34 -18.64
N ILE A 55 18.36 21.25 -19.01
CA ILE A 55 19.48 21.27 -18.09
C ILE A 55 20.36 22.45 -18.46
N THR A 56 20.73 23.27 -17.49
CA THR A 56 21.71 24.34 -17.68
C THR A 56 22.77 24.20 -16.62
N ALA A 57 24.03 24.39 -16.97
CA ALA A 57 25.15 24.32 -16.04
C ALA A 57 26.14 25.44 -16.34
N SER A 58 26.77 25.97 -15.30
CA SER A 58 27.85 26.93 -15.40
C SER A 58 28.89 26.64 -14.34
N MET A 59 30.16 26.70 -14.76
CA MET A 59 31.30 26.53 -13.87
C MET A 59 32.51 27.32 -14.38
N PRO A 60 33.44 27.74 -13.50
CA PRO A 60 34.73 28.26 -13.93
C PRO A 60 35.49 27.23 -14.76
N PHE A 61 36.19 27.70 -15.78
CA PHE A 61 36.97 26.88 -16.70
C PHE A 61 38.39 27.43 -16.81
N ASP A 62 39.25 26.97 -15.90
CA ASP A 62 40.66 27.34 -15.82
C ASP A 62 41.53 26.16 -16.30
N VAL A 63 41.89 26.18 -17.58
CA VAL A 63 42.64 25.10 -18.24
C VAL A 63 43.97 24.80 -17.53
N PRO A 64 44.81 25.79 -17.15
CA PRO A 64 46.02 25.55 -16.35
C PRO A 64 45.75 24.75 -15.06
N LYS A 65 44.73 25.13 -14.29
CA LYS A 65 44.40 24.42 -13.04
C LYS A 65 43.91 23.00 -13.28
N ILE A 66 43.07 22.80 -14.30
CA ILE A 66 42.54 21.48 -14.66
C ILE A 66 43.67 20.53 -15.10
N VAL A 67 44.61 21.03 -15.91
CA VAL A 67 45.76 20.23 -16.37
C VAL A 67 46.70 19.90 -15.22
N GLN A 68 46.95 20.84 -14.30
CA GLN A 68 47.79 20.60 -13.12
C GLN A 68 47.15 19.60 -12.15
N ALA A 69 45.84 19.70 -11.91
CA ALA A 69 45.10 18.79 -11.05
C ALA A 69 44.78 17.43 -11.70
N ARG A 70 45.11 17.24 -12.99
CA ARG A 70 44.74 16.06 -13.81
C ARG A 70 43.22 15.76 -13.78
N GLY A 71 42.40 16.80 -13.69
CA GLY A 71 40.96 16.69 -13.51
C GLY A 71 40.36 18.03 -13.09
N PHE A 72 39.04 18.10 -12.97
CA PHE A 72 38.41 19.26 -12.35
C PHE A 72 38.71 19.24 -10.85
N PRO A 73 39.31 20.30 -10.29
CA PRO A 73 39.54 20.40 -8.85
C PRO A 73 38.22 20.26 -8.06
N ASP A 74 38.24 19.54 -6.94
CA ASP A 74 37.05 19.30 -6.11
C ASP A 74 36.43 20.60 -5.57
N ASP A 75 37.23 21.64 -5.38
CA ASP A 75 36.83 22.97 -4.94
C ASP A 75 36.21 23.83 -6.06
N THR A 76 36.18 23.32 -7.30
CA THR A 76 35.60 24.04 -8.44
C THR A 76 34.11 24.26 -8.19
N PRO A 77 33.62 25.51 -8.17
CA PRO A 77 32.22 25.77 -7.93
C PRO A 77 31.40 25.37 -9.17
N ILE A 78 30.28 24.71 -8.94
CA ILE A 78 29.33 24.32 -9.97
C ILE A 78 27.96 24.91 -9.66
N THR A 79 27.31 25.46 -10.68
CA THR A 79 25.88 25.80 -10.63
C THR A 79 25.20 25.08 -11.77
N ALA A 80 24.21 24.25 -11.47
CA ALA A 80 23.38 23.62 -12.47
C ALA A 80 21.91 23.74 -12.11
N LYS A 81 21.05 23.81 -13.11
CA LYS A 81 19.60 23.80 -12.97
C LYS A 81 19.04 22.77 -13.93
N ALA A 82 18.14 21.93 -13.43
CA ALA A 82 17.38 20.98 -14.22
C ALA A 82 15.89 21.29 -14.04
N ARG A 83 15.20 21.56 -15.14
CA ARG A 83 13.78 21.90 -15.14
C ARG A 83 13.03 20.99 -16.08
N LEU A 84 12.04 20.28 -15.54
CA LEU A 84 11.05 19.54 -16.29
C LEU A 84 9.75 20.35 -16.28
N PRO A 85 9.35 20.94 -17.41
CA PRO A 85 8.02 21.51 -17.56
C PRO A 85 6.95 20.46 -17.30
N ARG A 86 5.73 20.91 -16.97
CA ARG A 86 4.61 19.99 -16.71
C ARG A 86 4.46 18.98 -17.84
N SER A 87 4.69 17.72 -17.48
CA SER A 87 4.76 16.58 -18.39
C SER A 87 3.81 15.50 -17.92
N SER A 88 3.21 14.78 -18.86
CA SER A 88 2.29 13.69 -18.52
C SER A 88 3.00 12.60 -17.70
N VAL A 89 2.37 12.11 -16.63
CA VAL A 89 2.87 10.98 -15.83
C VAL A 89 2.61 9.61 -16.48
N ASN A 90 1.97 9.56 -17.64
CA ASN A 90 1.51 8.32 -18.27
C ASN A 90 2.65 7.30 -18.52
N PHE A 91 3.91 7.77 -18.66
CA PHE A 91 5.09 6.90 -18.79
C PHE A 91 5.29 5.93 -17.60
N VAL A 92 4.81 6.27 -16.40
CA VAL A 92 4.96 5.44 -15.18
C VAL A 92 4.31 4.06 -15.35
N ARG A 93 3.31 3.93 -16.23
CA ARG A 93 2.66 2.63 -16.54
C ARG A 93 3.62 1.59 -17.11
N GLN A 94 4.73 2.02 -17.73
CA GLN A 94 5.76 1.11 -18.24
C GLN A 94 6.61 0.52 -17.11
N LEU A 95 6.73 1.25 -16.00
CA LEU A 95 7.49 0.86 -14.81
C LEU A 95 6.63 0.04 -13.85
N VAL A 96 5.34 0.35 -13.77
CA VAL A 96 4.37 -0.31 -12.89
C VAL A 96 3.29 -1.00 -13.74
N PRO A 97 3.49 -2.28 -14.14
CA PRO A 97 2.54 -2.99 -15.00
C PRO A 97 1.17 -3.19 -14.36
N ASP A 98 1.08 -3.13 -13.03
CA ASP A 98 -0.18 -3.19 -12.28
C ASP A 98 -1.05 -1.94 -12.44
N LEU A 99 -0.57 -0.93 -13.18
CA LEU A 99 -1.25 0.34 -13.37
C LEU A 99 -1.90 0.40 -14.77
N GLN A 100 -3.22 0.18 -14.82
CA GLN A 100 -3.97 0.14 -16.07
C GLN A 100 -4.12 1.53 -16.70
N GLN A 101 -4.42 2.54 -15.89
CA GLN A 101 -4.64 3.92 -16.33
C GLN A 101 -3.95 4.89 -15.39
N LEU A 102 -3.33 5.92 -15.95
CA LEU A 102 -2.77 7.05 -15.23
C LEU A 102 -2.93 8.31 -16.06
N ASP A 103 -3.63 9.29 -15.48
CA ASP A 103 -3.79 10.61 -16.07
C ASP A 103 -3.37 11.67 -15.06
N GLY A 104 -2.50 12.57 -15.50
CA GLY A 104 -1.92 13.58 -14.66
C GLY A 104 -0.65 14.17 -15.24
N ASP A 105 -0.11 15.15 -14.53
CA ASP A 105 1.07 15.92 -14.90
C ASP A 105 2.05 15.98 -13.73
N LEU A 106 3.34 16.03 -14.05
CA LEU A 106 4.42 16.29 -13.10
C LEU A 106 5.30 17.45 -13.57
N GLY A 107 5.67 18.31 -12.65
CA GLY A 107 6.68 19.35 -12.80
C GLY A 107 7.82 19.11 -11.83
N LEU A 108 9.04 19.42 -12.26
CA LEU A 108 10.23 19.28 -11.43
C LEU A 108 11.18 20.44 -11.70
N ASP A 109 11.71 21.03 -10.64
CA ASP A 109 12.76 22.02 -10.69
C ASP A 109 13.84 21.64 -9.67
N VAL A 110 15.09 21.52 -10.12
CA VAL A 110 16.22 21.11 -9.31
C VAL A 110 17.37 22.07 -9.56
N ASP A 111 17.89 22.64 -8.49
CA ASP A 111 19.10 23.46 -8.46
C ASP A 111 20.23 22.67 -7.80
N VAL A 112 21.40 22.70 -8.42
CA VAL A 112 22.66 22.18 -7.89
C VAL A 112 23.61 23.36 -7.74
N SER A 113 24.20 23.51 -6.57
CA SER A 113 25.18 24.56 -6.26
C SER A 113 26.33 23.99 -5.44
N GLY A 114 27.28 24.83 -4.99
CA GLY A 114 28.42 24.37 -4.20
C GLY A 114 29.62 24.02 -5.09
N THR A 115 30.35 22.97 -4.74
CA THR A 115 31.58 22.56 -5.42
C THR A 115 31.46 21.14 -5.97
N PHE A 116 32.35 20.72 -6.86
CA PHE A 116 32.34 19.33 -7.37
C PHE A 116 32.51 18.28 -6.27
N GLY A 117 33.32 18.55 -5.25
CA GLY A 117 33.52 17.67 -4.10
C GLY A 117 32.35 17.68 -3.11
N HIS A 118 31.64 18.81 -3.01
CA HIS A 118 30.50 19.00 -2.12
C HIS A 118 29.34 19.73 -2.83
N PRO A 119 28.60 19.03 -3.70
CA PRO A 119 27.43 19.61 -4.35
C PRO A 119 26.27 19.73 -3.36
N VAL A 120 25.63 20.89 -3.36
CA VAL A 120 24.42 21.17 -2.58
C VAL A 120 23.23 21.12 -3.52
N LEU A 121 22.34 20.16 -3.29
CA LEU A 121 21.12 19.92 -4.07
C LEU A 121 19.93 20.60 -3.38
N SER A 122 19.12 21.31 -4.17
CA SER A 122 17.83 21.83 -3.74
C SER A 122 16.82 21.75 -4.87
N GLY A 123 15.53 21.75 -4.57
CA GLY A 123 14.52 21.69 -5.62
C GLY A 123 13.11 21.60 -5.11
N ALA A 124 12.16 21.60 -6.04
CA ALA A 124 10.75 21.38 -5.78
C ALA A 124 10.14 20.52 -6.89
N GLY A 125 9.22 19.64 -6.50
CA GLY A 125 8.42 18.86 -7.41
C GLY A 125 6.95 19.05 -7.12
N ASP A 126 6.14 19.11 -8.16
CA ASP A 126 4.69 19.02 -8.07
C ASP A 126 4.15 17.94 -9.00
N MET A 127 3.15 17.21 -8.53
CA MET A 127 2.48 16.19 -9.33
C MET A 127 0.98 16.27 -9.06
N THR A 128 0.18 16.26 -10.12
CA THR A 128 -1.27 16.16 -10.05
C THR A 128 -1.70 14.95 -10.84
N VAL A 129 -2.46 14.05 -10.22
CA VAL A 129 -3.02 12.85 -10.82
C VAL A 129 -4.53 12.95 -10.71
N ASN A 130 -5.19 13.09 -11.86
CA ASN A 130 -6.64 13.17 -11.93
C ASN A 130 -7.28 11.81 -11.64
N VAL A 131 -6.71 10.76 -12.24
CA VAL A 131 -7.14 9.38 -12.03
C VAL A 131 -5.98 8.39 -12.19
N ALA A 132 -5.89 7.44 -11.27
CA ALA A 132 -5.10 6.23 -11.45
C ALA A 132 -5.97 4.99 -11.19
N ARG A 133 -5.92 4.01 -12.10
CA ARG A 133 -6.61 2.73 -11.98
C ARG A 133 -5.62 1.59 -12.04
N PHE A 134 -5.76 0.67 -11.11
CA PHE A 134 -4.96 -0.55 -11.05
C PHE A 134 -5.62 -1.66 -11.89
N THR A 135 -4.82 -2.61 -12.36
CA THR A 135 -5.29 -3.80 -13.10
C THR A 135 -6.10 -4.73 -12.21
N ASN A 136 -5.77 -4.78 -10.91
CA ASN A 136 -6.55 -5.50 -9.91
C ASN A 136 -7.86 -4.76 -9.61
N ALA A 137 -8.99 -5.31 -10.04
CA ALA A 137 -10.33 -4.75 -9.81
C ALA A 137 -10.71 -4.61 -8.32
N THR A 138 -10.01 -5.34 -7.43
CA THR A 138 -10.17 -5.28 -5.97
C THR A 138 -9.60 -3.97 -5.40
N LEU A 139 -8.64 -3.35 -6.10
CA LEU A 139 -8.02 -2.10 -5.68
C LEU A 139 -8.84 -0.89 -6.16
N PRO A 140 -9.18 0.04 -5.26
CA PRO A 140 -9.92 1.24 -5.63
C PRO A 140 -9.12 2.15 -6.57
N ALA A 141 -9.84 2.87 -7.43
CA ALA A 141 -9.25 3.95 -8.21
C ALA A 141 -8.85 5.11 -7.29
N LEU A 142 -7.67 5.66 -7.54
CA LEU A 142 -7.18 6.89 -6.92
C LEU A 142 -7.63 8.09 -7.75
N ARG A 143 -8.12 9.15 -7.10
CA ARG A 143 -8.57 10.38 -7.76
C ARG A 143 -8.07 11.63 -7.07
N GLY A 144 -7.94 12.70 -7.84
CA GLY A 144 -7.63 14.04 -7.32
C GLY A 144 -6.37 14.06 -6.45
N PHE A 145 -5.37 13.26 -6.81
CA PHE A 145 -4.16 13.09 -6.03
C PHE A 145 -3.18 14.21 -6.36
N ASN A 146 -2.74 14.91 -5.33
CA ASN A 146 -1.89 16.09 -5.44
C ASN A 146 -0.67 15.92 -4.54
N VAL A 147 0.50 16.08 -5.12
CA VAL A 147 1.78 16.03 -4.43
C VAL A 147 2.52 17.34 -4.67
N ARG A 148 3.09 17.88 -3.60
CA ARG A 148 4.09 18.93 -3.63
C ARG A 148 5.16 18.57 -2.62
N CYS A 149 6.40 18.55 -3.08
CA CYS A 149 7.55 18.28 -2.24
C CYS A 149 8.67 19.27 -2.51
N THR A 150 9.47 19.50 -1.50
CA THR A 150 10.64 20.37 -1.56
C THR A 150 11.85 19.62 -1.02
N PHE A 151 12.98 19.73 -1.71
CA PHE A 151 14.24 19.15 -1.30
C PHE A 151 15.20 20.27 -0.89
N ARG A 152 15.74 20.19 0.32
CA ARG A 152 16.77 21.11 0.83
C ARG A 152 17.52 20.44 1.97
N ASP A 153 18.80 20.76 2.15
CA ASP A 153 19.62 20.29 3.28
C ASP A 153 19.58 18.77 3.46
N ASN A 154 19.68 18.04 2.34
CA ASN A 154 19.59 16.57 2.29
C ASN A 154 18.27 16.00 2.84
N ALA A 155 17.19 16.79 2.82
CA ALA A 155 15.87 16.40 3.27
C ALA A 155 14.80 16.73 2.23
N LEU A 156 13.97 15.74 1.89
CA LEU A 156 12.75 15.90 1.12
C LEU A 156 11.58 16.11 2.09
N THR A 157 10.93 17.25 2.02
CA THR A 157 9.73 17.57 2.82
C THR A 157 8.48 17.41 1.94
N LEU A 158 7.44 16.77 2.47
CA LEU A 158 6.14 16.63 1.83
C LEU A 158 5.23 17.79 2.25
N ASP A 159 5.17 18.82 1.42
CA ASP A 159 4.35 20.01 1.66
C ASP A 159 2.86 19.74 1.42
N ARG A 160 2.57 18.90 0.43
CA ARG A 160 1.23 18.40 0.14
C ARG A 160 1.34 16.98 -0.38
N PHE A 161 0.55 16.08 0.18
CA PHE A 161 0.35 14.75 -0.37
C PHE A 161 -1.05 14.36 0.03
N ALA A 162 -2.01 14.50 -0.87
CA ALA A 162 -3.42 14.25 -0.55
C ALA A 162 -4.18 13.78 -1.78
N GLY A 163 -5.22 12.99 -1.56
CA GLY A 163 -6.09 12.51 -2.63
C GLY A 163 -7.33 11.83 -2.09
N ASP A 164 -8.10 11.24 -3.00
CA ASP A 164 -9.30 10.46 -2.68
C ASP A 164 -9.13 9.01 -3.13
N LEU A 165 -9.41 8.08 -2.23
CA LEU A 165 -9.39 6.64 -2.50
C LEU A 165 -10.81 6.08 -2.34
N ALA A 166 -11.51 5.92 -3.47
CA ALA A 166 -12.91 5.46 -3.54
C ALA A 166 -13.86 6.17 -2.55
N GLY A 167 -13.82 7.50 -2.53
CA GLY A 167 -14.69 8.38 -1.75
C GLY A 167 -14.23 8.64 -0.32
N GLY A 168 -13.00 8.25 0.03
CA GLY A 168 -12.37 8.58 1.31
C GLY A 168 -11.14 9.45 1.09
N PRO A 169 -11.05 10.65 1.69
CA PRO A 169 -9.87 11.47 1.59
C PRO A 169 -8.72 10.89 2.43
N PHE A 170 -7.50 11.02 1.91
CA PHE A 170 -6.28 10.75 2.67
C PHE A 170 -5.28 11.88 2.48
N ASN A 171 -4.40 12.04 3.45
CA ASN A 171 -3.23 12.89 3.37
C ASN A 171 -2.00 12.21 3.98
N MET A 172 -0.83 12.66 3.56
CA MET A 172 0.45 12.33 4.15
C MET A 172 1.26 13.60 4.35
N SER A 173 2.03 13.64 5.42
CA SER A 173 2.95 14.73 5.73
C SER A 173 4.20 14.16 6.36
N GLY A 174 5.30 14.92 6.33
CA GLY A 174 6.54 14.51 6.96
C GLY A 174 7.76 14.77 6.06
N ARG A 175 8.85 14.09 6.38
CA ARG A 175 10.16 14.31 5.78
C ARG A 175 10.89 12.99 5.54
N VAL A 176 11.67 12.95 4.46
CA VAL A 176 12.63 11.89 4.18
C VAL A 176 14.03 12.52 4.21
N THR A 177 14.89 12.02 5.08
CA THR A 177 16.26 12.52 5.24
C THR A 177 17.25 11.57 4.59
N PHE A 178 18.21 12.08 3.84
CA PHE A 178 19.19 11.30 3.09
C PHE A 178 20.56 11.46 3.75
N ALA A 179 20.89 10.53 4.66
CA ALA A 179 22.25 10.47 5.23
C ALA A 179 23.27 10.08 4.14
N LYS A 180 22.86 9.18 3.25
CA LYS A 180 23.43 8.95 1.93
C LYS A 180 22.29 8.95 0.92
N LEU A 181 22.56 9.30 -0.34
CA LEU A 181 21.52 9.29 -1.39
C LEU A 181 20.80 7.93 -1.50
N THR A 182 21.47 6.84 -1.13
CA THR A 182 20.97 5.46 -1.19
C THR A 182 20.31 4.98 0.11
N GLU A 183 20.43 5.72 1.22
CA GLU A 183 19.96 5.31 2.55
C GLU A 183 18.97 6.34 3.12
N PRO A 184 17.75 6.46 2.55
CA PRO A 184 16.75 7.39 3.05
C PRO A 184 16.16 6.92 4.39
N ILE A 185 16.00 7.86 5.32
CA ILE A 185 15.33 7.70 6.60
C ILE A 185 13.98 8.40 6.52
N LEU A 186 12.91 7.64 6.76
CA LEU A 186 11.53 8.10 6.70
C LEU A 186 11.09 8.63 8.06
N ASP A 187 10.38 9.75 8.04
CA ASP A 187 9.53 10.24 9.12
C ASP A 187 8.25 10.77 8.49
N LEU A 188 7.25 9.91 8.35
CA LEU A 188 6.01 10.21 7.64
C LEU A 188 4.80 9.93 8.54
N GLN A 189 3.77 10.74 8.41
CA GLN A 189 2.45 10.51 9.00
C GLN A 189 1.39 10.52 7.92
N MET A 190 0.59 9.46 7.86
CA MET A 190 -0.56 9.32 6.99
C MET A 190 -1.84 9.40 7.80
N ARG A 191 -2.80 10.20 7.34
CA ARG A 191 -4.17 10.19 7.85
C ARG A 191 -5.14 9.87 6.73
N ALA A 192 -6.10 9.01 7.01
CA ALA A 192 -7.14 8.60 6.07
C ALA A 192 -8.50 8.59 6.76
N GLN A 193 -9.55 8.96 6.04
CA GLN A 193 -10.91 8.99 6.57
C GLN A 193 -11.83 8.18 5.65
N SER A 194 -12.41 7.13 6.22
CA SER A 194 -13.34 6.22 5.57
C SER A 194 -12.81 5.79 4.20
N VAL A 195 -11.54 5.41 4.08
CA VAL A 195 -10.98 4.94 2.80
C VAL A 195 -11.38 3.50 2.55
N LEU A 196 -11.66 3.13 1.30
CA LEU A 196 -11.92 1.73 0.95
C LEU A 196 -10.60 0.96 0.97
N VAL A 197 -10.41 0.08 1.96
CA VAL A 197 -9.15 -0.69 2.13
C VAL A 197 -9.21 -2.05 1.47
N ALA A 198 -10.40 -2.65 1.36
CA ALA A 198 -10.60 -3.91 0.67
C ALA A 198 -12.01 -4.00 0.08
N ARG A 199 -12.12 -4.54 -1.14
CA ARG A 199 -13.40 -4.88 -1.76
C ARG A 199 -13.27 -6.17 -2.57
N ASN A 200 -13.91 -7.23 -2.10
CA ASN A 200 -14.13 -8.45 -2.87
C ASN A 200 -15.62 -8.84 -2.81
N ASP A 201 -15.99 -9.97 -3.41
CA ASP A 201 -17.38 -10.46 -3.47
C ASP A 201 -18.00 -10.66 -2.07
N THR A 202 -17.16 -10.83 -1.04
CA THR A 202 -17.60 -11.14 0.32
C THR A 202 -17.36 -10.05 1.36
N LEU A 203 -16.52 -9.05 1.06
CA LEU A 203 -16.07 -8.06 2.02
C LEU A 203 -15.97 -6.70 1.35
N THR A 204 -16.61 -5.71 1.94
CA THR A 204 -16.35 -4.29 1.68
C THR A 204 -15.89 -3.67 2.99
N ALA A 205 -14.59 -3.39 3.10
CA ALA A 205 -14.00 -2.80 4.30
C ALA A 205 -13.60 -1.36 4.04
N ARG A 206 -14.07 -0.46 4.92
CA ARG A 206 -13.60 0.93 4.98
C ARG A 206 -12.97 1.19 6.34
N ALA A 207 -11.97 2.07 6.36
CA ALA A 207 -11.28 2.40 7.59
C ALA A 207 -10.87 3.88 7.64
N ASP A 208 -10.90 4.44 8.85
CA ASP A 208 -10.11 5.60 9.22
C ASP A 208 -8.71 5.11 9.61
N GLY A 209 -7.68 5.92 9.37
CA GLY A 209 -6.30 5.57 9.73
C GLY A 209 -5.52 6.80 10.19
N ASP A 210 -4.73 6.65 11.24
CA ASP A 210 -3.65 7.56 11.61
C ASP A 210 -2.41 6.71 11.88
N VAL A 211 -1.49 6.71 10.92
CA VAL A 211 -0.35 5.80 10.87
C VAL A 211 0.93 6.59 10.62
N ARG A 212 1.97 6.25 11.37
CA ARG A 212 3.30 6.84 11.29
C ARG A 212 4.29 5.82 10.75
N ILE A 213 5.12 6.23 9.80
CA ILE A 213 6.16 5.43 9.18
C ILE A 213 7.50 6.05 9.55
N THR A 214 8.33 5.32 10.30
CA THR A 214 9.61 5.83 10.81
C THR A 214 10.75 4.86 10.59
N GLY A 215 11.94 5.40 10.31
CA GLY A 215 13.18 4.64 10.21
C GLY A 215 13.70 4.48 8.78
N PRO A 216 14.77 3.70 8.57
CA PRO A 216 15.37 3.51 7.24
C PRO A 216 14.37 2.88 6.27
N LEU A 217 14.32 3.34 5.01
CA LEU A 217 13.41 2.79 3.97
C LEU A 217 13.52 1.27 3.83
N ALA A 218 14.70 0.71 4.03
CA ALA A 218 14.94 -0.73 3.95
C ALA A 218 14.28 -1.55 5.08
N ALA A 219 13.98 -0.94 6.24
CA ALA A 219 13.47 -1.64 7.42
C ALA A 219 12.58 -0.72 8.28
N ALA A 220 11.70 0.04 7.64
CA ALA A 220 10.88 1.05 8.30
C ALA A 220 9.86 0.39 9.26
N THR A 221 9.46 1.12 10.29
CA THR A 221 8.42 0.71 11.23
C THR A 221 7.15 1.50 10.96
N VAL A 222 6.04 0.81 10.77
CA VAL A 222 4.70 1.33 10.58
C VAL A 222 3.93 1.17 11.88
N SER A 223 3.56 2.27 12.52
CA SER A 223 2.87 2.27 13.80
C SER A 223 1.65 3.17 13.81
N GLY A 224 0.59 2.82 14.56
CA GLY A 224 -0.56 3.71 14.72
C GLY A 224 -1.89 2.99 14.89
N ASN A 225 -2.96 3.68 14.51
CA ASN A 225 -4.33 3.24 14.73
C ASN A 225 -5.10 3.21 13.41
N VAL A 226 -5.88 2.15 13.23
CA VAL A 226 -6.82 1.97 12.14
C VAL A 226 -8.18 1.67 12.76
N ALA A 227 -9.21 2.40 12.35
CA ALA A 227 -10.56 2.22 12.83
C ALA A 227 -11.48 1.80 11.68
N LEU A 228 -11.97 0.57 11.69
CA LEU A 228 -12.95 0.07 10.74
C LEU A 228 -14.26 0.84 10.90
N THR A 229 -14.78 1.36 9.78
CA THR A 229 -16.04 2.09 9.69
C THR A 229 -16.83 1.56 8.50
N ASN A 230 -18.16 1.56 8.56
CA ASN A 230 -19.03 1.17 7.45
C ASN A 230 -18.64 -0.14 6.73
N THR A 231 -18.06 -1.09 7.47
CA THR A 231 -17.54 -2.34 6.91
C THR A 231 -18.67 -3.36 6.86
N ARG A 232 -18.78 -4.05 5.73
CA ARG A 232 -19.83 -5.02 5.45
C ARG A 232 -19.21 -6.34 5.03
N PHE A 233 -19.56 -7.39 5.73
CA PHE A 233 -19.22 -8.75 5.36
C PHE A 233 -20.46 -9.41 4.77
N LEU A 234 -20.42 -9.69 3.46
CA LEU A 234 -21.49 -10.34 2.72
C LEU A 234 -21.09 -11.78 2.42
N LYS A 235 -21.69 -12.80 3.04
CA LYS A 235 -21.43 -14.18 2.63
C LYS A 235 -22.72 -14.92 2.38
N ASN A 236 -22.98 -15.19 1.10
CA ASN A 236 -24.04 -16.10 0.71
C ASN A 236 -23.48 -17.52 0.74
N ILE A 237 -24.07 -18.38 1.57
CA ILE A 237 -23.75 -19.80 1.63
C ILE A 237 -24.81 -20.52 0.80
N ASP A 238 -24.43 -21.08 -0.33
CA ASP A 238 -25.31 -21.98 -1.06
C ASP A 238 -25.46 -23.27 -0.24
N LEU A 239 -26.62 -23.43 0.39
CA LEU A 239 -27.02 -24.71 0.96
C LEU A 239 -27.36 -25.64 -0.22
N ILE A 240 -26.33 -26.25 -0.81
CA ILE A 240 -26.56 -27.43 -1.65
C ILE A 240 -27.24 -28.46 -0.73
N PRO A 241 -28.41 -29.01 -1.11
CA PRO A 241 -29.15 -29.93 -0.25
C PRO A 241 -28.25 -31.08 0.17
N ILE A 242 -27.94 -31.10 1.47
CA ILE A 242 -27.11 -32.11 2.10
C ILE A 242 -27.92 -33.41 2.08
N GLY A 243 -27.61 -34.31 1.13
CA GLY A 243 -28.12 -35.67 1.15
C GLY A 243 -29.20 -36.03 0.13
N LEU A 244 -29.03 -35.67 -1.16
CA LEU A 244 -29.53 -36.55 -2.22
C LEU A 244 -28.54 -37.72 -2.40
N PRO A 245 -29.00 -38.99 -2.40
CA PRO A 245 -28.13 -40.12 -2.64
C PRO A 245 -27.44 -39.97 -4.02
N GLY A 246 -26.10 -39.99 -4.03
CA GLY A 246 -25.30 -39.92 -5.26
C GLY A 246 -24.53 -38.63 -5.53
N ARG A 247 -24.65 -37.59 -4.68
CA ARG A 247 -23.83 -36.37 -4.81
C ARG A 247 -22.72 -36.31 -3.74
N PRO A 248 -21.44 -36.16 -4.11
CA PRO A 248 -20.36 -35.99 -3.15
C PRO A 248 -20.57 -34.75 -2.28
N ALA A 249 -20.14 -34.81 -1.02
CA ALA A 249 -20.16 -33.65 -0.13
C ALA A 249 -19.40 -32.48 -0.78
N PRO A 250 -19.88 -31.23 -0.66
CA PRO A 250 -19.13 -30.05 -1.10
C PRO A 250 -17.74 -30.09 -0.48
N GLN A 251 -16.70 -30.12 -1.31
CA GLN A 251 -15.33 -30.02 -0.82
C GLN A 251 -15.16 -28.62 -0.21
N PRO A 252 -14.62 -28.49 1.02
CA PRO A 252 -14.24 -27.18 1.54
C PRO A 252 -13.27 -26.54 0.54
N PRO A 253 -13.36 -25.21 0.30
CA PRO A 253 -12.38 -24.52 -0.52
C PRO A 253 -10.96 -24.87 -0.04
N ALA A 254 -10.16 -25.46 -0.92
CA ALA A 254 -8.81 -25.94 -0.59
C ALA A 254 -7.82 -24.80 -0.33
N GLU A 255 -8.18 -23.57 -0.70
CA GLU A 255 -7.35 -22.40 -0.53
C GLU A 255 -7.58 -21.82 0.86
N ARG A 256 -6.57 -21.96 1.72
CA ARG A 256 -6.45 -21.11 2.91
C ARG A 256 -6.48 -19.66 2.42
N PRO A 257 -7.28 -18.77 3.03
CA PRO A 257 -7.12 -17.35 2.77
C PRO A 257 -5.66 -17.01 3.13
N GLU A 258 -4.84 -16.69 2.13
CA GLU A 258 -3.48 -16.25 2.39
C GLU A 258 -3.60 -14.95 3.18
N PHE A 259 -3.07 -14.96 4.41
CA PHE A 259 -2.89 -13.73 5.15
C PHE A 259 -1.91 -12.87 4.34
N PHE A 260 -2.26 -11.60 4.14
CA PHE A 260 -1.50 -10.68 3.31
C PHE A 260 -0.01 -10.74 3.64
N SER A 261 0.85 -11.05 2.66
CA SER A 261 2.31 -11.02 2.79
C SER A 261 2.89 -10.10 1.72
N LEU A 262 3.92 -9.35 2.09
CA LEU A 262 4.68 -8.46 1.21
C LEU A 262 6.08 -9.05 1.01
N PRO A 263 6.27 -10.02 0.10
CA PRO A 263 7.55 -10.73 -0.04
C PRO A 263 8.67 -9.90 -0.69
N SER A 264 8.33 -8.78 -1.33
CA SER A 264 9.29 -7.97 -2.08
C SER A 264 9.90 -6.86 -1.21
N PRO A 265 11.24 -6.70 -1.21
CA PRO A 265 11.88 -5.50 -0.65
C PRO A 265 11.39 -4.21 -1.33
N PRO A 266 11.33 -3.08 -0.62
CA PRO A 266 11.73 -2.93 0.79
C PRO A 266 10.65 -3.38 1.79
N PHE A 267 9.40 -3.55 1.35
CA PHE A 267 8.26 -3.77 2.25
C PHE A 267 8.33 -5.09 3.04
N ARG A 268 9.03 -6.10 2.51
CA ARG A 268 9.29 -7.37 3.21
C ARG A 268 9.85 -7.20 4.61
N ASP A 269 10.79 -6.27 4.76
CA ASP A 269 11.58 -6.09 5.98
C ASP A 269 11.02 -4.98 6.88
N TRP A 270 9.88 -4.38 6.48
CA TRP A 270 9.16 -3.41 7.30
C TRP A 270 8.50 -4.09 8.49
N LYS A 271 8.45 -3.39 9.63
CA LYS A 271 7.82 -3.84 10.87
C LYS A 271 6.48 -3.17 11.05
N PHE A 272 5.49 -3.90 11.55
CA PHE A 272 4.15 -3.39 11.80
C PHE A 272 3.86 -3.39 13.31
N ASP A 273 3.25 -2.30 13.79
CA ASP A 273 2.65 -2.16 15.12
C ASP A 273 1.37 -1.31 14.96
N VAL A 274 0.34 -1.91 14.39
CA VAL A 274 -0.90 -1.19 14.05
C VAL A 274 -2.05 -1.75 14.87
N THR A 275 -2.70 -0.90 15.65
CA THR A 275 -3.91 -1.26 16.39
C THR A 275 -5.12 -1.07 15.48
N ILE A 276 -5.94 -2.10 15.35
CA ILE A 276 -7.12 -2.15 14.49
C ILE A 276 -8.35 -2.29 15.39
N LYS A 277 -9.21 -1.28 15.37
CA LYS A 277 -10.46 -1.26 16.15
C LYS A 277 -11.66 -1.02 15.26
N THR A 278 -12.87 -1.28 15.75
CA THR A 278 -14.11 -0.82 15.10
C THR A 278 -14.55 0.52 15.66
N LYS A 279 -14.80 1.48 14.78
CA LYS A 279 -15.55 2.71 15.09
C LYS A 279 -17.05 2.44 15.05
N ASP A 280 -17.48 1.75 14.00
CA ASP A 280 -18.84 1.24 13.83
C ASP A 280 -18.79 -0.29 13.78
N PRO A 281 -19.79 -1.01 14.31
CA PRO A 281 -19.85 -2.46 14.16
C PRO A 281 -19.79 -2.88 12.69
N VAL A 282 -18.98 -3.91 12.42
CA VAL A 282 -18.95 -4.58 11.12
C VAL A 282 -20.28 -5.30 10.94
N LEU A 283 -21.02 -4.94 9.90
CA LEU A 283 -22.30 -5.57 9.60
C LEU A 283 -22.07 -6.90 8.90
N ILE A 284 -22.47 -7.98 9.55
CA ILE A 284 -22.53 -9.32 8.95
C ILE A 284 -23.88 -9.42 8.25
N ARG A 285 -23.85 -9.69 6.94
CA ARG A 285 -25.03 -9.97 6.14
C ARG A 285 -24.79 -11.21 5.29
N GLY A 286 -25.79 -12.05 5.18
CA GLY A 286 -25.73 -13.25 4.38
C GLY A 286 -27.11 -13.84 4.28
N ASN A 287 -27.30 -14.74 3.31
CA ASN A 287 -28.56 -15.46 3.15
C ASN A 287 -28.92 -16.33 4.37
N LEU A 288 -27.92 -16.76 5.15
CA LEU A 288 -28.11 -17.59 6.34
C LEU A 288 -27.77 -16.90 7.65
N ALA A 289 -27.14 -15.73 7.65
CA ALA A 289 -26.71 -15.09 8.90
C ALA A 289 -26.70 -13.57 8.80
N THR A 290 -27.21 -12.91 9.82
CA THR A 290 -27.14 -11.46 10.00
C THR A 290 -26.68 -11.15 11.41
N GLY A 291 -25.87 -10.11 11.59
CA GLY A 291 -25.50 -9.63 12.91
C GLY A 291 -24.39 -8.60 12.87
N GLU A 292 -23.73 -8.40 13.99
CA GLU A 292 -22.72 -7.36 14.15
C GLU A 292 -21.44 -7.92 14.75
N ALA A 293 -20.31 -7.37 14.32
CA ALA A 293 -19.01 -7.70 14.89
C ALA A 293 -18.22 -6.45 15.27
N THR A 294 -17.60 -6.48 16.44
CA THR A 294 -16.64 -5.47 16.90
C THR A 294 -15.26 -6.12 17.02
N THR A 295 -14.21 -5.31 16.93
CA THR A 295 -12.85 -5.85 16.96
C THR A 295 -11.89 -4.99 17.76
N ASP A 296 -10.97 -5.67 18.45
CA ASP A 296 -9.75 -5.11 19.03
C ASP A 296 -8.60 -6.03 18.64
N LEU A 297 -7.94 -5.69 17.53
CA LEU A 297 -6.85 -6.46 16.93
C LEU A 297 -5.59 -5.61 16.88
N LYS A 298 -4.45 -6.28 16.77
CA LYS A 298 -3.16 -5.67 16.54
C LYS A 298 -2.43 -6.42 15.44
N LEU A 299 -1.99 -5.68 14.43
CA LEU A 299 -1.11 -6.16 13.37
C LEU A 299 0.33 -5.95 13.82
N ILE A 300 1.07 -7.05 13.93
CA ILE A 300 2.47 -7.11 14.34
C ILE A 300 3.31 -7.91 13.33
N GLY A 301 4.62 -8.01 13.57
CA GLY A 301 5.53 -8.79 12.73
C GLY A 301 6.12 -7.98 11.59
N THR A 302 6.52 -8.67 10.51
CA THR A 302 7.18 -8.06 9.35
C THR A 302 6.30 -8.14 8.10
N GLY A 303 6.67 -7.43 7.03
CA GLY A 303 5.99 -7.59 5.74
C GLY A 303 6.01 -9.01 5.21
N LEU A 304 7.11 -9.75 5.45
CA LEU A 304 7.20 -11.17 5.10
C LEU A 304 6.25 -12.04 5.93
N GLN A 305 6.23 -11.82 7.25
CA GLN A 305 5.50 -12.61 8.22
C GLN A 305 4.68 -11.70 9.14
N PRO A 306 3.55 -11.17 8.65
CA PRO A 306 2.67 -10.38 9.48
C PRO A 306 1.84 -11.31 10.37
N GLY A 307 1.66 -10.89 11.61
CA GLY A 307 0.86 -11.57 12.63
C GLY A 307 -0.30 -10.70 13.07
N LEU A 308 -1.48 -11.30 13.22
CA LEU A 308 -2.67 -10.67 13.77
C LEU A 308 -2.93 -11.25 15.16
N GLN A 309 -3.11 -10.38 16.14
CA GLN A 309 -3.44 -10.79 17.51
C GLN A 309 -4.64 -10.02 18.03
N GLY A 310 -5.43 -10.64 18.91
CA GLY A 310 -6.55 -9.96 19.59
C GLY A 310 -7.88 -10.67 19.36
N VAL A 311 -8.98 -9.93 19.47
CA VAL A 311 -10.33 -10.51 19.49
C VAL A 311 -11.28 -9.81 18.52
N VAL A 312 -12.11 -10.61 17.87
CA VAL A 312 -13.33 -10.15 17.19
C VAL A 312 -14.50 -10.69 17.98
N GLN A 313 -15.38 -9.81 18.43
CA GLN A 313 -16.59 -10.17 19.16
C GLN A 313 -17.78 -10.07 18.22
N MET A 314 -18.66 -11.05 18.26
CA MET A 314 -19.89 -11.11 17.48
C MET A 314 -21.08 -11.06 18.43
N GLN A 315 -22.03 -10.19 18.12
CA GLN A 315 -23.22 -9.95 18.93
C GLN A 315 -24.44 -9.85 18.01
N ASN A 316 -25.61 -10.16 18.58
CA ASN A 316 -26.89 -10.10 17.85
C ASN A 316 -26.85 -10.86 16.52
N VAL A 317 -26.15 -12.00 16.50
CA VAL A 317 -26.06 -12.82 15.27
C VAL A 317 -27.25 -13.77 15.23
N GLU A 318 -28.10 -13.62 14.23
CA GLU A 318 -29.19 -14.53 13.92
C GLU A 318 -28.83 -15.33 12.67
N ALA A 319 -28.81 -16.65 12.79
CA ALA A 319 -28.58 -17.55 11.69
C ALA A 319 -29.87 -18.30 11.30
N THR A 320 -30.30 -18.15 10.06
CA THR A 320 -31.43 -18.87 9.46
C THR A 320 -30.94 -20.21 8.93
N LEU A 321 -31.43 -21.29 9.52
CA LEU A 321 -31.20 -22.67 9.08
C LEU A 321 -32.46 -23.18 8.37
N PRO A 322 -32.38 -24.22 7.51
CA PRO A 322 -33.53 -24.74 6.76
C PRO A 322 -34.78 -25.06 7.58
N PHE A 323 -34.61 -25.41 8.85
CA PHE A 323 -35.70 -25.87 9.73
C PHE A 323 -35.77 -25.14 11.08
N SER A 324 -34.94 -24.11 11.29
CA SER A 324 -34.85 -23.43 12.59
C SER A 324 -34.12 -22.09 12.48
N ARG A 325 -34.21 -21.25 13.51
CA ARG A 325 -33.36 -20.07 13.67
C ARG A 325 -32.44 -20.26 14.85
N LEU A 326 -31.16 -19.92 14.67
CA LEU A 326 -30.14 -19.95 15.72
C LEU A 326 -29.83 -18.51 16.12
N ASN A 327 -30.19 -18.16 17.34
CA ASN A 327 -29.83 -16.88 17.94
C ASN A 327 -28.53 -17.04 18.70
N VAL A 328 -27.47 -16.38 18.23
CA VAL A 328 -26.16 -16.37 18.86
C VAL A 328 -26.11 -15.17 19.80
N SER A 329 -26.10 -15.45 21.10
CA SER A 329 -26.05 -14.43 22.14
C SER A 329 -24.65 -13.83 22.30
N ARG A 330 -23.61 -14.66 22.12
CA ARG A 330 -22.21 -14.24 22.19
C ARG A 330 -21.35 -15.14 21.29
N GLY A 331 -20.53 -14.50 20.46
CA GLY A 331 -19.46 -15.17 19.72
C GLY A 331 -18.15 -14.40 19.86
N SER A 332 -17.03 -15.10 19.81
CA SER A 332 -15.71 -14.50 19.74
C SER A 332 -14.79 -15.31 18.82
N LEU A 333 -13.91 -14.60 18.12
CA LEU A 333 -12.77 -15.16 17.40
C LEU A 333 -11.50 -14.59 18.03
N ASN A 334 -10.65 -15.47 18.53
CA ASN A 334 -9.38 -15.11 19.14
C ASN A 334 -8.23 -15.40 18.16
N PHE A 335 -7.51 -14.35 17.78
CA PHE A 335 -6.40 -14.40 16.85
C PHE A 335 -5.08 -14.51 17.61
N ASN A 336 -4.25 -15.47 17.19
CA ASN A 336 -2.90 -15.66 17.71
C ASN A 336 -1.90 -15.34 16.60
N PRO A 337 -0.84 -14.54 16.88
CA PRO A 337 0.10 -14.14 15.85
C PRO A 337 0.83 -15.32 15.20
N SER A 338 1.04 -16.44 15.91
CA SER A 338 1.68 -17.64 15.37
C SER A 338 0.80 -18.41 14.36
N ASP A 339 -0.51 -18.22 14.38
CA ASP A 339 -1.46 -18.89 13.47
C ASP A 339 -2.63 -17.95 13.12
N SER A 340 -2.29 -16.81 12.51
CA SER A 340 -3.21 -15.69 12.28
C SER A 340 -4.38 -16.04 11.34
N THR A 341 -4.24 -17.09 10.53
CA THR A 341 -5.26 -17.54 9.56
C THR A 341 -6.25 -18.53 10.15
N ASN A 342 -5.99 -19.06 11.36
CA ASN A 342 -6.80 -20.09 11.99
C ASN A 342 -7.14 -19.71 13.45
N PRO A 343 -7.86 -18.59 13.65
CA PRO A 343 -8.25 -18.14 14.99
C PRO A 343 -9.14 -19.18 15.69
N THR A 344 -9.17 -19.10 17.01
CA THR A 344 -10.03 -19.93 17.85
C THR A 344 -11.42 -19.31 17.94
N ILE A 345 -12.44 -20.07 17.57
CA ILE A 345 -13.84 -19.70 17.73
C ILE A 345 -14.36 -20.15 19.09
N ASP A 346 -15.18 -19.31 19.72
CA ASP A 346 -16.04 -19.64 20.87
C ASP A 346 -17.38 -18.94 20.63
N LEU A 347 -18.43 -19.73 20.44
CA LEU A 347 -19.75 -19.24 20.08
C LEU A 347 -20.84 -20.00 20.83
N GLN A 348 -21.75 -19.24 21.42
CA GLN A 348 -22.90 -19.74 22.15
C GLN A 348 -24.19 -19.25 21.49
N GLY A 349 -25.08 -20.18 21.18
CA GLY A 349 -26.36 -19.87 20.59
C GLY A 349 -27.48 -20.77 21.07
N THR A 350 -28.71 -20.31 20.84
CA THR A 350 -29.94 -21.00 21.20
C THR A 350 -30.86 -21.06 19.99
N SER A 351 -31.48 -22.21 19.76
CA SER A 351 -32.45 -22.43 18.70
C SER A 351 -33.69 -23.09 19.27
N VAL A 352 -34.87 -22.65 18.82
CA VAL A 352 -36.14 -23.26 19.22
C VAL A 352 -36.65 -24.10 18.06
N ILE A 353 -36.86 -25.40 18.31
CA ILE A 353 -37.34 -26.35 17.32
C ILE A 353 -38.57 -27.05 17.92
N ARG A 354 -39.76 -26.69 17.42
CA ARG A 354 -41.04 -27.12 18.02
C ARG A 354 -41.07 -26.74 19.51
N ASP A 355 -41.16 -27.71 20.41
CA ASP A 355 -41.25 -27.51 21.86
C ASP A 355 -39.89 -27.68 22.58
N TYR A 356 -38.79 -27.78 21.82
CA TYR A 356 -37.44 -28.00 22.37
C TYR A 356 -36.58 -26.75 22.21
N THR A 357 -35.96 -26.32 23.31
CA THR A 357 -34.89 -25.31 23.28
C THR A 357 -33.55 -26.03 23.12
N VAL A 358 -32.91 -25.87 21.97
CA VAL A 358 -31.59 -26.45 21.66
C VAL A 358 -30.51 -25.39 21.90
N ARG A 359 -29.56 -25.66 22.80
CA ARG A 359 -28.37 -24.82 22.98
C ARG A 359 -27.22 -25.41 22.16
N VAL A 360 -26.52 -24.54 21.45
CA VAL A 360 -25.37 -24.86 20.61
C VAL A 360 -24.14 -24.16 21.17
N TYR A 361 -23.08 -24.92 21.35
CA TYR A 361 -21.76 -24.41 21.71
C TYR A 361 -20.76 -24.81 20.64
N VAL A 362 -20.19 -23.84 19.94
CA VAL A 362 -19.16 -24.05 18.91
C VAL A 362 -17.83 -23.55 19.44
N TYR A 363 -16.80 -24.39 19.37
CA TYR A 363 -15.46 -24.07 19.85
C TYR A 363 -14.38 -24.75 19.01
N GLY A 364 -13.11 -24.38 19.20
CA GLY A 364 -11.96 -24.94 18.47
C GLY A 364 -11.42 -23.95 17.45
N THR A 365 -10.62 -24.40 16.49
CA THR A 365 -10.03 -23.49 15.49
C THR A 365 -10.94 -23.39 14.26
N LEU A 366 -10.85 -22.31 13.48
CA LEU A 366 -11.68 -22.14 12.27
C LEU A 366 -11.50 -23.28 11.25
N LEU A 367 -10.32 -23.91 11.18
CA LEU A 367 -10.06 -25.06 10.32
C LEU A 367 -10.56 -26.40 10.91
N SER A 368 -10.92 -26.45 12.19
CA SER A 368 -11.39 -27.67 12.85
C SER A 368 -12.40 -27.35 13.97
N PRO A 369 -13.55 -26.75 13.62
CA PRO A 369 -14.55 -26.37 14.61
C PRO A 369 -15.27 -27.61 15.15
N GLN A 370 -15.53 -27.61 16.45
CA GLN A 370 -16.34 -28.59 17.15
C GLN A 370 -17.64 -27.95 17.63
N ALA A 371 -18.73 -28.71 17.57
CA ALA A 371 -20.03 -28.24 18.02
C ALA A 371 -20.66 -29.25 19.00
N ILE A 372 -21.16 -28.74 20.13
CA ILE A 372 -21.93 -29.47 21.12
C ILE A 372 -23.36 -28.95 21.10
N PHE A 373 -24.32 -29.87 21.10
CA PHE A 373 -25.75 -29.58 21.09
C PHE A 373 -26.38 -30.17 22.35
N THR A 374 -27.19 -29.38 23.05
CA THR A 374 -27.97 -29.81 24.22
C THR A 374 -29.41 -29.35 24.05
N SER A 375 -30.39 -30.03 24.64
CA SER A 375 -31.81 -29.67 24.52
C SER A 375 -32.52 -29.67 25.88
N GLU A 376 -33.44 -28.73 26.04
CA GLU A 376 -34.36 -28.65 27.19
C GLU A 376 -35.82 -28.66 26.66
N PRO A 377 -36.65 -29.66 27.03
CA PRO A 377 -36.32 -30.88 27.79
C PRO A 377 -35.34 -31.83 27.04
N PRO A 378 -34.65 -32.75 27.72
CA PRO A 378 -33.67 -33.63 27.09
C PRO A 378 -34.36 -34.56 26.07
N LEU A 379 -33.92 -34.50 24.81
CA LEU A 379 -34.43 -35.36 23.75
C LEU A 379 -34.15 -36.83 24.11
N VAL A 380 -35.23 -37.61 24.29
CA VAL A 380 -35.11 -39.05 24.53
C VAL A 380 -34.53 -39.74 23.29
N ASN A 381 -33.28 -40.17 23.43
CA ASN A 381 -32.60 -41.27 22.75
C ASN A 381 -32.88 -41.43 21.23
N ARG A 382 -32.12 -40.70 20.39
CA ARG A 382 -31.46 -41.21 19.15
C ARG A 382 -30.77 -40.13 18.28
N LEU A 383 -30.95 -38.82 18.52
CA LEU A 383 -30.39 -37.79 17.60
C LEU A 383 -29.17 -36.98 18.08
N CYS A 384 -28.78 -36.98 19.36
CA CYS A 384 -27.73 -36.08 19.88
C CYS A 384 -26.41 -36.74 20.35
N ARG A 385 -26.10 -37.98 19.94
CA ARG A 385 -24.74 -38.55 20.12
C ARG A 385 -24.01 -38.67 18.79
N ARG A 386 -23.95 -37.58 18.03
CA ARG A 386 -22.97 -37.43 16.95
C ARG A 386 -22.05 -36.26 17.28
N ARG A 387 -20.85 -36.57 17.78
CA ARG A 387 -19.68 -35.70 17.53
C ARG A 387 -19.56 -35.57 16.02
N LYS A 388 -20.07 -34.48 15.44
CA LYS A 388 -19.79 -34.14 14.04
C LYS A 388 -18.55 -33.27 14.04
N SER A 389 -17.42 -33.87 13.67
CA SER A 389 -16.30 -33.13 13.11
C SER A 389 -16.79 -32.57 11.79
N PHE A 390 -16.86 -31.25 11.65
CA PHE A 390 -16.84 -30.66 10.32
C PHE A 390 -15.40 -30.84 9.82
N ARG A 391 -15.24 -31.59 8.71
CA ARG A 391 -13.98 -31.70 7.96
C ARG A 391 -14.11 -30.84 6.72
#